data_AF-A0A939I8R6-F1
#
_entry.id   AF-A0A939I8R6-F1
#
_cell.length_a   1.000
_cell.length_b   1.000
_cell.length_c   1.000
_cell.angle_alpha   90.00
_cell.angle_beta   90.00
_cell.angle_gamma   90.00
#
_symmetry.space_group_name_H-M   'P 1'
#
loop_
_entity.id
_entity.type
_entity.pdbx_description
1 polymer ?
#
loop_
_entity_poly.entity_id
_entity_poly.type
_entity_poly.pdbx_seq_one_letter_code
_entity_poly.pdbx_strand_id
1 'polypeptide(L)' 'AFCGIGACFDCLATVDGRPNQRTCLVPAEPGTVVTTQEGHGRADLAV' A
#
# COMPACT_ATOMS: atom_id res chain seq x y z
N ALA A 1 0.32 7.71 14.14
CA ALA A 1 1.13 6.78 14.95
C ALA A 1 0.90 5.39 14.40
N PHE A 2 1.97 4.67 14.07
CA PHE A 2 1.85 3.41 13.34
C PHE A 2 1.21 2.32 14.19
N CYS A 3 0.12 1.71 13.68
CA CYS A 3 -0.68 0.74 14.46
C CYS A 3 -0.36 -0.73 14.18
N GLY A 4 0.21 -1.08 13.02
CA GLY A 4 0.46 -2.48 12.64
C GLY A 4 -0.79 -3.36 12.43
N ILE A 5 -2.00 -2.84 12.62
CA ILE A 5 -3.26 -3.61 12.57
C ILE A 5 -4.27 -3.06 11.54
N GLY A 6 -3.84 -2.13 10.68
CA GLY A 6 -4.63 -1.60 9.57
C GLY A 6 -5.63 -0.48 9.91
N ALA A 7 -5.63 0.03 11.14
CA ALA A 7 -6.54 1.10 11.56
C ALA A 7 -6.05 2.52 11.20
N CYS A 8 -4.73 2.76 11.18
CA CYS A 8 -4.18 4.12 11.08
C CYS A 8 -3.88 4.61 9.66
N PHE A 9 -3.83 3.73 8.66
CA PHE A 9 -3.45 4.05 7.28
C PHE A 9 -2.02 4.62 7.07
N ASP A 10 -1.20 4.78 8.12
CA ASP A 10 0.22 5.20 8.02
C ASP A 10 1.14 4.20 7.25
N CYS A 11 0.61 3.11 6.69
CA CYS A 11 1.38 2.05 6.03
C CYS A 11 0.99 1.81 4.57
N LEU A 12 0.30 2.77 3.97
CA LEU A 12 -0.10 2.68 2.57
C LEU A 12 1.14 2.71 1.66
N ALA A 13 1.17 1.73 0.75
CA ALA A 13 2.20 1.61 -0.27
C ALA A 13 1.59 1.03 -1.55
N THR A 14 2.39 0.97 -2.61
CA THR A 14 2.07 0.16 -3.79
C THR A 14 2.67 -1.21 -3.61
N VAL A 15 1.84 -2.26 -3.70
CA VAL A 15 2.28 -3.66 -3.61
C VAL A 15 1.85 -4.37 -4.89
N ASP A 16 2.81 -4.93 -5.62
CA ASP A 16 2.61 -5.60 -6.91
C ASP A 16 1.76 -4.77 -7.89
N GLY A 17 2.08 -3.48 -7.98
CA GLY A 17 1.41 -2.51 -8.84
C GLY A 17 0.06 -2.01 -8.32
N ARG A 18 -0.43 -2.49 -7.18
CA ARG A 18 -1.71 -2.07 -6.58
C ARG A 18 -1.44 -0.99 -5.53
N PRO A 19 -1.89 0.26 -5.72
CA PRO A 19 -1.70 1.32 -4.72
C PRO A 19 -2.66 1.15 -3.54
N ASN A 20 -2.47 1.97 -2.51
CA ASN A 20 -3.30 2.02 -1.30
C ASN A 20 -3.37 0.70 -0.51
N GLN A 21 -2.34 -0.14 -0.63
CA GLN A 21 -2.27 -1.38 0.11
C GLN A 21 -1.79 -1.10 1.53
N ARG A 22 -2.56 -1.52 2.52
CA ARG A 22 -2.14 -1.48 3.94
C ARG A 22 -1.12 -2.58 4.17
N THR A 23 0.16 -2.27 4.01
CA THR A 23 1.27 -3.25 4.08
C THR A 23 1.27 -4.08 5.37
N CYS A 24 0.82 -3.51 6.50
CA CYS A 24 0.68 -4.25 7.76
C CYS A 24 -0.33 -5.42 7.73
N LEU A 25 -1.20 -5.50 6.71
CA LEU A 25 -2.18 -6.58 6.54
C LEU A 25 -1.91 -7.45 5.30
N VAL A 26 -0.85 -7.16 4.53
CA VAL A 26 -0.51 -7.95 3.33
C VAL A 26 0.53 -9.01 3.74
N PRO A 27 0.24 -10.32 3.59
CA PRO A 27 1.25 -11.36 3.81
C PRO A 27 2.45 -11.16 2.89
N ALA A 28 3.66 -11.30 3.44
CA ALA A 28 4.88 -11.23 2.65
C ALA A 28 5.08 -12.54 1.89
N GLU A 29 5.20 -12.46 0.57
CA GLU A 29 5.51 -13.60 -0.29
C GLU A 29 6.84 -13.37 -1.04
N PRO A 30 7.66 -14.41 -1.28
CA PRO A 30 8.87 -14.27 -2.07
C PRO A 30 8.59 -13.63 -3.43
N GLY A 31 9.33 -12.56 -3.76
CA GLY A 31 9.15 -11.83 -5.00
C GLY A 31 8.14 -10.67 -4.97
N THR A 32 7.44 -10.45 -3.84
CA THR A 32 6.59 -9.27 -3.64
C THR A 32 7.38 -7.99 -3.89
N VAL A 33 6.87 -7.10 -4.74
CA VAL A 33 7.49 -5.79 -4.99
C VAL A 33 6.70 -4.72 -4.26
N VAL A 34 7.38 -4.00 -3.37
CA VAL A 34 6.80 -2.89 -2.60
C VAL A 34 7.50 -1.60 -2.97
N THR A 35 6.74 -0.57 -3.33
CA THR A 35 7.25 0.79 -3.55
C THR A 35 6.46 1.79 -2.70
N THR A 36 7.11 2.86 -2.26
CA THR A 36 6.42 3.98 -1.63
C THR A 36 5.40 4.56 -2.60
N GLN A 37 4.29 5.07 -2.07
CA GLN A 37 3.31 5.80 -2.88
C GLN A 37 3.30 7.28 -2.50
N GLU A 38 3.05 8.12 -3.48
CA GLU A 38 2.71 9.53 -3.27
C GLU A 38 1.26 9.77 -3.73
N GLY A 39 0.55 10.65 -3.03
CA GLY A 39 -0.86 10.92 -3.29
C GLY A 39 -1.80 9.79 -2.88
N HIS A 40 -2.94 9.67 -3.58
CA HIS A 40 -4.07 8.82 -3.17
C HIS A 40 -4.27 7.57 -4.04
N GLY A 41 -3.29 7.20 -4.87
CA GLY A 41 -3.37 5.99 -5.69
C GLY A 41 -4.53 5.96 -6.70
N ARG A 42 -4.81 7.10 -7.34
CA ARG A 42 -5.88 7.26 -8.35
C ARG A 42 -5.35 7.67 -9.74
N ALA A 43 -4.04 7.63 -9.94
CA ALA A 43 -3.41 8.14 -11.16
C ALA A 43 -3.78 7.35 -12.44
N ASP A 44 -4.21 6.11 -12.27
CA ASP A 44 -4.67 5.19 -13.31
C ASP A 44 -6.18 5.28 -13.61
N LEU A 45 -6.94 6.00 -12.79
CA LEU A 45 -8.36 6.26 -13.05
C LEU A 45 -8.47 7.38 -14.07
N ALA A 46 -8.57 7.03 -15.36
CA ALA A 46 -8.92 7.99 -16.40
C ALA A 46 -10.32 8.58 -16.11
N VAL A 47 -10.38 9.90 -15.92
CA VAL A 47 -11.62 10.70 -15.92
C VAL A 47 -11.75 11.37 -17.27
#